data_AF-A0A1R0Y2G1-F1
#
_entry.id   AF-A0A1R0Y2G1-F1
#
_cell.length_a   1.000
_cell.length_b   1.000
_cell.length_c   1.000
_cell.angle_alpha   90.00
_cell.angle_beta   90.00
_cell.angle_gamma   90.00
#
_symmetry.space_group_name_H-M   'P 1'
#
loop_
_entity.id
_entity.type
_entity.pdbx_description
1 polymer ?
#
loop_
_entity_poly.entity_id
_entity_poly.type
_entity_poly.pdbx_seq_one_letter_code
_entity_poly.pdbx_strand_id
1 'polypeptide(L)'
;MKNGKILLIVLFLGLFSLIYYEITHVYGTSANQIISLPKQDKNINAGIDKSDVRKTKFKKLIDIEGWAYINNIGADQQNVFIVLTSENNQYIYNTEKVFRGDLPSALNDQENNIENAGFKGLIDTSDIVAGSYQIGFYIENGSRKEFSLSGIAVVKNNSKIDFKENLSNTVDLILDKAKDKVQVNIEEVKKENGIFKVKGWGFLENGSPETSQTYIVLKRGESLFVFDTQLQIRKDVTANFGGKTDLDRSGFLAKIGEESIGKGKFQIGIYIKNGPLTGLYWSKESIGE
;
A
#
# COMPACT_ATOMS: atom_id res chain seq x y z
N MET A 1 13.18 -33.69 54.86
CA MET A 1 13.49 -32.26 54.60
C MET A 1 14.00 -31.94 53.19
N LYS A 2 14.80 -32.79 52.52
CA LYS A 2 15.38 -32.48 51.20
C LYS A 2 14.34 -32.34 50.06
N ASN A 3 13.31 -33.18 50.06
CA ASN A 3 12.28 -33.19 49.00
C ASN A 3 11.34 -31.97 49.04
N GLY A 4 11.09 -31.41 50.22
CA GLY A 4 10.24 -30.21 50.37
C GLY A 4 10.87 -28.94 49.77
N LYS A 5 12.20 -28.81 49.81
CA LYS A 5 12.91 -27.67 49.20
C LYS A 5 12.86 -27.70 47.67
N ILE A 6 12.94 -28.90 47.07
CA ILE A 6 12.86 -29.07 45.61
C ILE A 6 11.46 -28.68 45.11
N LEU A 7 10.41 -29.12 45.79
CA LEU A 7 9.03 -28.77 45.42
C LEU A 7 8.79 -27.25 45.46
N LEU A 8 9.28 -26.57 46.50
CA LEU A 8 9.16 -25.12 46.63
C LEU A 8 9.86 -24.37 45.48
N ILE A 9 11.06 -24.82 45.07
CA ILE A 9 11.80 -24.23 43.96
C ILE A 9 11.03 -24.40 42.64
N VAL A 10 10.48 -25.59 42.39
CA VAL A 10 9.69 -25.86 41.18
C VAL A 10 8.43 -24.98 41.14
N LEU A 11 7.72 -24.86 42.26
CA LEU A 11 6.55 -23.98 42.36
C LEU A 11 6.91 -22.51 42.13
N PHE A 12 8.04 -22.05 42.70
CA PHE A 12 8.51 -20.68 42.52
C PHE A 12 8.89 -20.40 41.06
N LEU A 13 9.59 -21.32 40.39
CA LEU A 13 9.93 -21.19 38.97
C LEU A 13 8.66 -21.16 38.10
N GLY A 14 7.69 -22.03 38.36
CA GLY A 14 6.41 -22.03 37.65
C GLY A 14 5.66 -20.71 37.82
N LEU A 15 5.58 -20.20 39.05
CA LEU A 15 4.94 -18.91 39.34
C LEU A 15 5.69 -17.75 38.68
N PHE A 16 7.02 -17.75 38.73
CA PHE A 16 7.85 -16.73 38.08
C PHE A 16 7.66 -16.75 36.56
N SER A 17 7.63 -17.92 35.93
CA SER A 17 7.34 -18.06 34.49
C SER A 17 5.95 -17.52 34.13
N LEU A 18 4.94 -17.77 34.95
CA LEU A 18 3.58 -17.26 34.73
C LEU A 18 3.51 -15.75 34.89
N ILE A 19 4.12 -15.19 35.95
CA ILE A 19 4.21 -13.74 36.15
C ILE A 19 4.99 -13.08 35.00
N TYR A 20 6.11 -13.68 34.58
CA TYR A 20 6.90 -13.19 33.45
C TYR A 20 6.09 -13.21 32.15
N TYR A 21 5.34 -14.27 31.90
CA TYR A 21 4.44 -14.36 30.75
C TYR A 21 3.38 -13.25 30.80
N GLU A 22 2.68 -13.07 31.92
CA GLU A 22 1.66 -12.02 32.04
C GLU A 22 2.24 -10.60 31.89
N ILE A 23 3.48 -10.37 32.33
CA ILE A 23 4.15 -9.07 32.19
C ILE A 23 4.64 -8.84 30.75
N THR A 24 4.99 -9.87 30.00
CA THR A 24 5.62 -9.72 28.68
C THR A 24 4.68 -9.99 27.50
N HIS A 25 3.63 -10.78 27.71
CA HIS A 25 2.65 -11.10 26.68
C HIS A 25 1.74 -9.91 26.41
N VAL A 26 1.43 -9.67 25.15
CA VAL A 26 0.45 -8.66 24.73
C VAL A 26 -0.65 -9.40 24.00
N TYR A 27 -1.87 -9.34 24.53
CA TYR A 27 -3.02 -10.00 23.94
C TYR A 27 -3.40 -9.34 22.60
N GLY A 28 -3.85 -10.16 21.65
CA GLY A 28 -4.25 -9.70 20.31
C GLY A 28 -3.09 -9.39 19.37
N THR A 29 -1.84 -9.73 19.72
CA THR A 29 -0.74 -9.61 18.76
C THR A 29 -0.88 -10.61 17.64
N SER A 30 -0.66 -10.15 16.41
CA SER A 30 -0.55 -11.00 15.23
C SER A 30 0.60 -12.00 15.39
N ALA A 31 0.32 -13.26 15.09
CA ALA A 31 1.29 -14.35 15.06
C ALA A 31 2.04 -14.36 13.73
N ASN A 32 3.37 -14.42 13.81
CA ASN A 32 4.22 -14.63 12.64
C ASN A 32 3.98 -16.03 12.03
N GLN A 33 3.96 -16.11 10.71
CA GLN A 33 3.63 -17.29 9.91
C GLN A 33 4.82 -17.64 9.02
N ILE A 34 5.05 -18.94 8.82
CA ILE A 34 6.07 -19.44 7.89
C ILE A 34 5.35 -19.84 6.60
N ILE A 35 5.30 -18.92 5.64
CA ILE A 35 4.59 -19.08 4.37
C ILE A 35 5.54 -18.72 3.22
N SER A 36 5.50 -19.49 2.12
CA SER A 36 6.18 -19.13 0.88
C SER A 36 5.28 -18.22 0.05
N LEU A 37 5.75 -17.02 -0.26
CA LEU A 37 4.98 -16.06 -1.06
C LEU A 37 4.96 -16.45 -2.54
N PRO A 38 3.82 -16.29 -3.24
CA PRO A 38 3.77 -16.35 -4.68
C PRO A 38 4.52 -15.17 -5.30
N LYS A 39 4.69 -15.19 -6.62
CA LYS A 39 5.22 -14.02 -7.34
C LYS A 39 4.29 -12.83 -7.11
N GLN A 40 4.88 -11.65 -6.94
CA GLN A 40 4.11 -10.42 -6.83
C GLN A 40 3.23 -10.23 -8.06
N ASP A 41 1.97 -9.86 -7.84
CA ASP A 41 1.01 -9.56 -8.88
C ASP A 41 0.23 -8.27 -8.60
N LYS A 42 -0.70 -7.93 -9.50
CA LYS A 42 -1.56 -6.74 -9.40
C LYS A 42 -3.04 -7.11 -9.23
N ASN A 43 -3.34 -8.31 -8.73
CA ASN A 43 -4.72 -8.78 -8.59
C ASN A 43 -5.32 -8.43 -7.23
N ILE A 44 -4.54 -7.85 -6.31
CA ILE A 44 -5.02 -7.36 -5.03
C ILE A 44 -5.36 -5.87 -5.15
N ASN A 45 -6.59 -5.50 -4.80
CA ASN A 45 -6.97 -4.15 -4.44
C ASN A 45 -6.83 -3.98 -2.93
N ALA A 46 -6.13 -2.95 -2.47
CA ALA A 46 -5.90 -2.73 -1.05
C ALA A 46 -5.67 -1.26 -0.69
N GLY A 47 -5.90 -0.94 0.57
CA GLY A 47 -5.60 0.34 1.19
C GLY A 47 -5.19 0.16 2.65
N ILE A 48 -4.24 0.97 3.12
CA ILE A 48 -3.90 1.11 4.53
C ILE A 48 -4.54 2.41 4.99
N ASP A 49 -5.51 2.30 5.89
CA ASP A 49 -6.21 3.47 6.44
C ASP A 49 -5.46 4.01 7.67
N LYS A 50 -4.74 3.13 8.38
CA LYS A 50 -3.97 3.49 9.55
C LYS A 50 -2.71 2.64 9.67
N SER A 51 -1.60 3.30 9.99
CA SER A 51 -0.33 2.68 10.32
C SER A 51 0.36 3.47 11.43
N ASP A 52 0.37 2.94 12.64
CA ASP A 52 0.90 3.61 13.83
C ASP A 52 1.87 2.71 14.59
N VAL A 53 2.74 3.34 15.39
CA VAL A 53 3.58 2.64 16.36
C VAL A 53 2.99 2.81 17.75
N ARG A 54 2.56 1.71 18.35
CA ARG A 54 2.11 1.67 19.74
C ARG A 54 3.22 1.17 20.66
N LYS A 55 3.25 1.70 21.88
CA LYS A 55 4.05 1.13 22.97
C LYS A 55 3.09 0.56 24.00
N THR A 56 3.21 -0.73 24.26
CA THR A 56 2.41 -1.42 25.27
C THR A 56 3.35 -2.26 26.12
N LYS A 57 3.33 -2.02 27.43
CA LYS A 57 4.34 -2.56 28.36
C LYS A 57 5.75 -2.18 27.86
N PHE A 58 6.62 -3.16 27.65
CA PHE A 58 7.99 -2.96 27.17
C PHE A 58 8.16 -3.19 25.66
N LYS A 59 7.06 -3.39 24.92
CA LYS A 59 7.08 -3.76 23.50
C LYS A 59 6.68 -2.59 22.61
N LYS A 60 7.27 -2.56 21.42
CA LYS A 60 6.86 -1.69 20.32
C LYS A 60 6.08 -2.53 19.32
N LEU A 61 4.87 -2.08 19.04
CA LEU A 61 3.92 -2.77 18.19
C LEU A 61 3.62 -1.90 16.98
N ILE A 62 3.59 -2.51 15.80
CA ILE A 62 3.00 -1.88 14.61
C ILE A 62 1.51 -2.18 14.64
N ASP A 63 0.68 -1.14 14.72
CA ASP A 63 -0.77 -1.23 14.61
C ASP A 63 -1.18 -0.80 13.20
N ILE A 64 -1.71 -1.73 12.43
CA ILE A 64 -2.05 -1.52 11.03
C ILE A 64 -3.49 -1.94 10.77
N GLU A 65 -4.26 -1.05 10.16
CA GLU A 65 -5.66 -1.27 9.80
C GLU A 65 -5.87 -0.82 8.36
N GLY A 66 -6.77 -1.52 7.65
CA GLY A 66 -7.04 -1.25 6.26
C GLY A 66 -8.02 -2.22 5.66
N TRP A 67 -7.92 -2.39 4.35
CA TRP A 67 -8.71 -3.33 3.58
C TRP A 67 -7.87 -3.92 2.45
N ALA A 68 -8.10 -5.18 2.11
CA ALA A 68 -7.44 -5.85 0.99
C ALA A 68 -8.29 -7.02 0.49
N TYR A 69 -8.44 -7.15 -0.83
CA TYR A 69 -9.13 -8.28 -1.45
C TYR A 69 -8.57 -8.59 -2.84
N ILE A 70 -8.73 -9.85 -3.26
CA ILE A 70 -8.45 -10.30 -4.61
C ILE A 70 -9.58 -9.87 -5.55
N ASN A 71 -9.23 -9.25 -6.67
CA ASN A 71 -10.18 -8.78 -7.67
C ASN A 71 -11.09 -9.89 -8.20
N ASN A 72 -12.38 -9.54 -8.35
CA ASN A 72 -13.43 -10.41 -8.90
C ASN A 72 -13.66 -11.70 -8.09
N ILE A 73 -13.37 -11.65 -6.79
CA ILE A 73 -13.62 -12.73 -5.84
C ILE A 73 -14.24 -12.12 -4.58
N GLY A 74 -15.29 -12.78 -4.07
CA GLY A 74 -15.93 -12.43 -2.79
C GLY A 74 -14.94 -12.36 -1.63
N ALA A 75 -14.98 -11.30 -0.80
CA ALA A 75 -14.03 -11.13 0.31
C ALA A 75 -14.32 -12.01 1.54
N ASP A 76 -15.45 -12.73 1.57
CA ASP A 76 -15.93 -13.48 2.75
C ASP A 76 -14.97 -14.59 3.20
N GLN A 77 -14.35 -15.27 2.25
CA GLN A 77 -13.48 -16.43 2.50
C GLN A 77 -12.00 -16.09 2.40
N GLN A 78 -11.67 -14.81 2.20
CA GLN A 78 -10.30 -14.35 2.04
C GLN A 78 -9.65 -14.12 3.41
N ASN A 79 -8.47 -14.70 3.59
CA ASN A 79 -7.60 -14.47 4.74
C ASN A 79 -6.50 -13.50 4.35
N VAL A 80 -6.45 -12.34 5.01
CA VAL A 80 -5.45 -11.30 4.75
C VAL A 80 -4.29 -11.44 5.73
N PHE A 81 -3.07 -11.32 5.21
CA PHE A 81 -1.84 -11.30 5.98
C PHE A 81 -1.05 -10.04 5.64
N ILE A 82 -0.37 -9.49 6.64
CA ILE A 82 0.59 -8.41 6.45
C ILE A 82 1.97 -8.99 6.29
N VAL A 83 2.61 -8.64 5.18
CA VAL A 83 3.98 -9.05 4.85
C VAL A 83 4.91 -7.88 5.11
N LEU A 84 5.98 -8.10 5.87
CA LEU A 84 7.12 -7.19 5.98
C LEU A 84 8.30 -7.86 5.27
N THR A 85 8.67 -7.36 4.10
CA THR A 85 9.71 -8.00 3.27
C THR A 85 10.84 -7.04 2.93
N SER A 86 12.05 -7.55 2.93
CA SER A 86 13.29 -6.89 2.50
C SER A 86 14.04 -7.84 1.55
N GLU A 87 15.25 -7.48 1.11
CA GLU A 87 16.08 -8.39 0.30
C GLU A 87 16.46 -9.67 1.05
N ASN A 88 16.66 -9.58 2.38
CA ASN A 88 17.27 -10.64 3.18
C ASN A 88 16.32 -11.27 4.20
N ASN A 89 15.22 -10.60 4.54
CA ASN A 89 14.32 -11.01 5.62
C ASN A 89 12.87 -10.83 5.19
N GLN A 90 12.03 -11.75 5.65
CA GLN A 90 10.59 -11.76 5.41
C GLN A 90 9.86 -12.18 6.69
N TYR A 91 8.81 -11.44 7.04
CA TYR A 91 7.94 -11.72 8.16
C TYR A 91 6.49 -11.62 7.69
N ILE A 92 5.63 -12.56 8.08
CA ILE A 92 4.25 -12.65 7.59
C ILE A 92 3.34 -12.79 8.79
N TYR A 93 2.42 -11.87 8.97
CA TYR A 93 1.57 -11.81 10.15
C TYR A 93 0.11 -12.00 9.76
N ASN A 94 -0.61 -12.86 10.49
CA ASN A 94 -2.05 -12.95 10.32
C ASN A 94 -2.73 -11.66 10.77
N THR A 95 -3.92 -11.40 10.24
CA THR A 95 -4.76 -10.28 10.63
C THR A 95 -6.11 -10.77 11.16
N GLU A 96 -6.78 -9.91 11.92
CA GLU A 96 -8.17 -10.08 12.31
C GLU A 96 -9.06 -9.41 11.26
N LYS A 97 -10.16 -10.08 10.91
CA LYS A 97 -11.14 -9.58 9.94
C LYS A 97 -11.97 -8.45 10.54
N VAL A 98 -12.17 -7.37 9.79
CA VAL A 98 -12.95 -6.20 10.21
C VAL A 98 -14.02 -5.91 9.16
N PHE A 99 -15.26 -5.75 9.60
CA PHE A 99 -16.36 -5.35 8.72
C PHE A 99 -16.26 -3.88 8.32
N ARG A 100 -16.44 -3.58 7.04
CA ARG A 100 -16.26 -2.27 6.41
C ARG A 100 -17.40 -1.96 5.44
N GLY A 101 -18.59 -1.72 5.99
CA GLY A 101 -19.81 -1.44 5.22
C GLY A 101 -19.73 -0.20 4.32
N ASP A 102 -18.71 0.64 4.46
CA ASP A 102 -18.44 1.79 3.60
C ASP A 102 -17.79 1.41 2.25
N LEU A 103 -17.10 0.27 2.17
CA LEU A 103 -16.30 -0.10 0.99
C LEU A 103 -17.10 -0.34 -0.30
N PRO A 104 -18.25 -1.04 -0.30
CA PRO A 104 -19.02 -1.28 -1.52
C PRO A 104 -19.39 0.01 -2.26
N SER A 105 -19.78 1.03 -1.50
CA SER A 105 -20.13 2.35 -2.03
C SER A 105 -18.88 3.14 -2.44
N ALA A 106 -17.82 3.11 -1.63
CA ALA A 106 -16.60 3.87 -1.89
C ALA A 106 -15.83 3.37 -3.13
N LEU A 107 -15.88 2.07 -3.42
CA LEU A 107 -15.19 1.45 -4.55
C LEU A 107 -16.11 1.09 -5.72
N ASN A 108 -17.40 1.42 -5.63
CA ASN A 108 -18.42 1.09 -6.62
C ASN A 108 -18.42 -0.42 -6.97
N ASP A 109 -18.38 -1.28 -5.96
CA ASP A 109 -18.37 -2.73 -6.10
C ASP A 109 -19.38 -3.36 -5.13
N GLN A 110 -20.55 -3.69 -5.65
CA GLN A 110 -21.69 -4.21 -4.87
C GLN A 110 -21.82 -5.73 -4.91
N GLU A 111 -20.97 -6.42 -5.69
CA GLU A 111 -21.16 -7.85 -6.03
C GLU A 111 -20.13 -8.77 -5.37
N ASN A 112 -19.02 -8.23 -4.86
CA ASN A 112 -17.91 -9.03 -4.32
C ASN A 112 -17.84 -9.05 -2.78
N ASN A 113 -18.93 -8.70 -2.08
CA ASN A 113 -19.00 -8.65 -0.61
C ASN A 113 -17.77 -7.97 0.03
N ILE A 114 -17.29 -6.88 -0.60
CA ILE A 114 -16.01 -6.25 -0.23
C ILE A 114 -16.08 -5.52 1.12
N GLU A 115 -17.27 -5.39 1.70
CA GLU A 115 -17.44 -5.01 3.09
C GLU A 115 -16.77 -5.98 4.06
N ASN A 116 -16.47 -7.21 3.63
CA ASN A 116 -15.69 -8.18 4.38
C ASN A 116 -14.18 -8.15 4.07
N ALA A 117 -13.68 -7.15 3.34
CA ALA A 117 -12.26 -7.03 3.00
C ALA A 117 -11.40 -6.32 4.07
N GLY A 118 -12.02 -5.80 5.13
CA GLY A 118 -11.30 -5.07 6.17
C GLY A 118 -10.42 -5.97 7.04
N PHE A 119 -9.30 -5.44 7.50
CA PHE A 119 -8.37 -6.14 8.37
C PHE A 119 -7.79 -5.25 9.47
N LYS A 120 -7.30 -5.91 10.52
CA LYS A 120 -6.50 -5.30 11.59
C LYS A 120 -5.33 -6.22 11.99
N GLY A 121 -4.15 -5.65 12.12
CA GLY A 121 -2.95 -6.35 12.58
C GLY A 121 -2.24 -5.60 13.70
N LEU A 122 -1.79 -6.32 14.72
CA LEU A 122 -0.99 -5.77 15.81
C LEU A 122 0.33 -6.55 15.91
N ILE A 123 1.35 -6.07 15.22
CA ILE A 123 2.60 -6.80 15.00
C ILE A 123 3.61 -6.47 16.09
N ASP A 124 4.02 -7.48 16.87
CA ASP A 124 5.16 -7.35 17.79
C ASP A 124 6.47 -7.30 17.01
N THR A 125 7.23 -6.22 17.21
CA THR A 125 8.46 -5.98 16.46
C THR A 125 9.71 -6.50 17.15
N SER A 126 9.56 -7.15 18.30
CA SER A 126 10.67 -7.74 19.07
C SER A 126 11.54 -8.69 18.23
N ASP A 127 10.90 -9.51 17.40
CA ASP A 127 11.57 -10.54 16.59
C ASP A 127 11.96 -10.05 15.18
N ILE A 128 11.58 -8.82 14.82
CA ILE A 128 11.93 -8.22 13.53
C ILE A 128 13.32 -7.61 13.65
N VAL A 129 14.29 -8.04 12.85
CA VAL A 129 15.61 -7.41 12.85
C VAL A 129 15.55 -5.97 12.35
N ALA A 130 16.47 -5.10 12.82
CA ALA A 130 16.56 -3.74 12.30
C ALA A 130 16.80 -3.74 10.77
N GLY A 131 16.14 -2.83 10.05
CA GLY A 131 16.15 -2.79 8.60
C GLY A 131 15.03 -1.96 8.00
N SER A 132 14.99 -1.90 6.68
CA SER A 132 13.91 -1.29 5.91
C SER A 132 13.10 -2.39 5.23
N TYR A 133 11.79 -2.38 5.45
CA TYR A 133 10.88 -3.41 4.96
C TYR A 133 9.77 -2.79 4.16
N GLN A 134 9.49 -3.35 2.99
CA GLN A 134 8.27 -3.06 2.25
C GLN A 134 7.11 -3.78 2.93
N ILE A 135 5.99 -3.07 3.12
CA ILE A 135 4.73 -3.63 3.59
C ILE A 135 3.98 -4.16 2.38
N GLY A 136 3.52 -5.40 2.45
CA GLY A 136 2.68 -6.02 1.43
C GLY A 136 1.48 -6.74 2.03
N PHE A 137 0.59 -7.18 1.15
CA PHE A 137 -0.58 -7.98 1.45
C PHE A 137 -0.40 -9.33 0.80
N TYR A 138 -0.54 -10.38 1.61
CA TYR A 138 -0.68 -11.74 1.12
C TYR A 138 -2.11 -12.20 1.42
N ILE A 139 -2.80 -12.72 0.41
CA ILE A 139 -4.20 -13.14 0.55
C ILE A 139 -4.35 -14.60 0.12
N GLU A 140 -4.99 -15.39 0.97
CA GLU A 140 -5.39 -16.75 0.67
C GLU A 140 -6.91 -16.84 0.51
N ASN A 141 -7.36 -17.50 -0.56
CA ASN A 141 -8.76 -17.89 -0.75
C ASN A 141 -8.83 -19.31 -1.32
N GLY A 142 -8.97 -20.30 -0.44
CA GLY A 142 -8.88 -21.71 -0.82
C GLY A 142 -7.51 -22.03 -1.45
N SER A 143 -7.50 -22.45 -2.72
CA SER A 143 -6.27 -22.73 -3.46
C SER A 143 -5.61 -21.51 -4.09
N ARG A 144 -6.32 -20.37 -4.19
CA ARG A 144 -5.78 -19.13 -4.78
C ARG A 144 -4.98 -18.36 -3.74
N LYS A 145 -3.77 -17.95 -4.13
CA LYS A 145 -2.80 -17.27 -3.28
C LYS A 145 -2.20 -16.12 -4.04
N GLU A 146 -2.28 -14.92 -3.48
CA GLU A 146 -2.00 -13.68 -4.19
C GLU A 146 -1.12 -12.78 -3.29
N PHE A 147 -0.19 -12.04 -3.88
CA PHE A 147 0.75 -11.18 -3.13
C PHE A 147 0.98 -9.86 -3.85
N SER A 148 0.86 -8.74 -3.12
CA SER A 148 1.12 -7.40 -3.65
C SER A 148 1.77 -6.50 -2.61
N LEU A 149 2.59 -5.55 -3.04
CA LEU A 149 3.21 -4.55 -2.18
C LEU A 149 2.31 -3.32 -2.05
N SER A 150 2.18 -2.80 -0.83
CA SER A 150 1.32 -1.64 -0.52
C SER A 150 1.87 -0.31 -1.02
N GLY A 151 3.16 -0.24 -1.37
CA GLY A 151 3.80 1.04 -1.60
C GLY A 151 4.16 1.78 -0.31
N ILE A 152 4.14 1.14 0.87
CA ILE A 152 4.59 1.71 2.13
C ILE A 152 5.76 0.87 2.64
N ALA A 153 6.78 1.53 3.17
CA ALA A 153 7.89 0.91 3.87
C ALA A 153 7.82 1.20 5.37
N VAL A 154 8.30 0.25 6.17
CA VAL A 154 8.59 0.45 7.59
C VAL A 154 10.10 0.35 7.80
N VAL A 155 10.67 1.38 8.41
CA VAL A 155 12.08 1.42 8.79
C VAL A 155 12.17 1.20 10.29
N LYS A 156 12.75 0.06 10.68
CA LYS A 156 13.02 -0.27 12.08
C LYS A 156 14.51 -0.07 12.36
N ASN A 157 14.79 0.68 13.40
CA ASN A 157 16.10 0.74 14.05
C ASN A 157 15.92 0.46 15.55
N ASN A 158 17.03 0.35 16.31
CA ASN A 158 16.96 -0.11 17.70
C ASN A 158 16.05 0.77 18.57
N SER A 159 16.00 2.07 18.31
CA SER A 159 15.26 3.06 19.10
C SER A 159 13.91 3.47 18.50
N LYS A 160 13.67 3.31 17.20
CA LYS A 160 12.49 3.87 16.52
C LYS A 160 11.94 2.94 15.42
N ILE A 161 10.67 3.15 15.10
CA ILE A 161 10.00 2.57 13.93
C ILE A 161 9.36 3.75 13.21
N ASP A 162 9.63 3.87 11.92
CA ASP A 162 9.09 4.93 11.06
C ASP A 162 8.41 4.31 9.85
N PHE A 163 7.24 4.83 9.50
CA PHE A 163 6.60 4.53 8.22
C PHE A 163 7.07 5.55 7.18
N LYS A 164 7.39 5.06 5.99
CA LYS A 164 7.76 5.86 4.82
C LYS A 164 6.88 5.44 3.67
N GLU A 165 6.22 6.39 3.02
CA GLU A 165 5.53 6.07 1.78
C GLU A 165 6.55 5.89 0.66
N ASN A 166 6.31 4.94 -0.24
CA ASN A 166 7.08 4.85 -1.47
C ASN A 166 6.69 6.04 -2.33
N LEU A 167 7.67 6.91 -2.50
CA LEU A 167 7.57 8.02 -3.42
C LEU A 167 7.64 7.49 -4.84
N SER A 168 6.96 8.18 -5.75
CA SER A 168 7.17 8.02 -7.18
C SER A 168 8.63 8.27 -7.50
N ASN A 169 9.21 7.41 -8.33
CA ASN A 169 10.58 7.55 -8.78
C ASN A 169 10.67 8.54 -9.92
N THR A 170 11.75 9.32 -9.95
CA THR A 170 12.10 10.08 -11.15
C THR A 170 12.47 9.11 -12.27
N VAL A 171 11.96 9.37 -13.46
CA VAL A 171 12.22 8.58 -14.66
C VAL A 171 12.94 9.46 -15.69
N ASP A 172 14.08 8.98 -16.18
CA ASP A 172 14.75 9.57 -17.34
C ASP A 172 13.98 9.21 -18.62
N LEU A 173 12.86 9.91 -18.84
CA LEU A 173 11.98 9.74 -19.99
C LEU A 173 12.09 10.95 -20.93
N ILE A 174 12.50 10.68 -22.17
CA ILE A 174 12.39 11.67 -23.24
C ILE A 174 10.91 11.76 -23.63
N LEU A 175 10.29 12.92 -23.41
CA LEU A 175 8.91 13.15 -23.82
C LEU A 175 8.86 13.26 -25.34
N ASP A 176 8.21 12.28 -25.98
CA ASP A 176 7.90 12.38 -27.39
C ASP A 176 6.93 13.55 -27.61
N LYS A 177 6.96 14.15 -28.81
CA LYS A 177 5.90 15.08 -29.20
C LYS A 177 4.57 14.35 -29.04
N ALA A 178 3.66 14.91 -28.25
CA ALA A 178 2.31 14.37 -28.08
C ALA A 178 1.63 14.32 -29.46
N LYS A 179 1.24 13.11 -29.88
CA LYS A 179 0.61 12.87 -31.17
C LYS A 179 -0.88 12.61 -31.03
N ASP A 180 -1.28 12.08 -29.88
CA ASP A 180 -2.60 11.54 -29.66
C ASP A 180 -3.41 12.40 -28.69
N LYS A 181 -4.72 12.39 -28.90
CA LYS A 181 -5.66 13.03 -28.00
C LYS A 181 -5.76 12.22 -26.72
N VAL A 182 -5.49 12.90 -25.61
CA VAL A 182 -5.56 12.33 -24.27
C VAL A 182 -6.78 12.91 -23.54
N GLN A 183 -7.50 12.06 -22.83
CA GLN A 183 -8.51 12.48 -21.87
C GLN A 183 -7.97 12.26 -20.47
N VAL A 184 -8.08 13.29 -19.62
CA VAL A 184 -7.49 13.30 -18.29
C VAL A 184 -8.42 14.02 -17.35
N ASN A 185 -8.54 13.51 -16.13
CA ASN A 185 -9.07 14.24 -15.00
C ASN A 185 -8.12 14.10 -13.81
N ILE A 186 -7.71 15.23 -13.23
CA ILE A 186 -6.98 15.27 -11.97
C ILE A 186 -8.02 15.50 -10.88
N GLU A 187 -8.09 14.57 -9.93
CA GLU A 187 -9.14 14.55 -8.91
C GLU A 187 -8.65 15.08 -7.57
N GLU A 188 -7.37 14.87 -7.28
CA GLU A 188 -6.76 15.30 -6.03
C GLU A 188 -5.34 15.76 -6.28
N VAL A 189 -5.04 16.96 -5.79
CA VAL A 189 -3.68 17.48 -5.60
C VAL A 189 -3.57 17.96 -4.16
N LYS A 190 -2.79 17.25 -3.35
CA LYS A 190 -2.68 17.48 -1.91
C LYS A 190 -1.23 17.43 -1.46
N LYS A 191 -0.84 18.29 -0.51
CA LYS A 191 0.48 18.25 0.14
C LYS A 191 0.30 17.81 1.59
N GLU A 192 0.96 16.73 2.00
CA GLU A 192 1.00 16.26 3.38
C GLU A 192 2.42 15.78 3.73
N ASN A 193 2.96 16.23 4.86
CA ASN A 193 4.28 15.79 5.37
C ASN A 193 5.43 15.90 4.34
N GLY A 194 5.42 16.95 3.50
CA GLY A 194 6.44 17.15 2.46
C GLY A 194 6.25 16.28 1.21
N ILE A 195 5.13 15.58 1.07
CA ILE A 195 4.80 14.75 -0.08
C ILE A 195 3.63 15.38 -0.83
N PHE A 196 3.77 15.56 -2.13
CA PHE A 196 2.70 15.93 -3.05
C PHE A 196 2.03 14.68 -3.58
N LYS A 197 0.74 14.51 -3.28
CA LYS A 197 -0.10 13.45 -3.81
C LYS A 197 -0.89 13.99 -5.01
N VAL A 198 -0.75 13.33 -6.15
CA VAL A 198 -1.52 13.63 -7.37
C VAL A 198 -2.28 12.37 -7.78
N LYS A 199 -3.60 12.42 -7.76
CA LYS A 199 -4.48 11.30 -8.11
C LYS A 199 -5.42 11.71 -9.24
N GLY A 200 -5.71 10.77 -10.14
CA GLY A 200 -6.70 10.98 -11.18
C GLY A 200 -6.87 9.77 -12.07
N TRP A 201 -7.36 10.01 -13.28
CA TRP A 201 -7.41 9.04 -14.36
C TRP A 201 -7.04 9.69 -15.69
N GLY A 202 -6.54 8.89 -16.61
CA GLY A 202 -6.28 9.32 -17.98
C GLY A 202 -6.08 8.18 -18.95
N PHE A 203 -6.44 8.41 -20.21
CA PHE A 203 -6.28 7.45 -21.30
C PHE A 203 -6.11 8.14 -22.66
N LEU A 204 -5.57 7.40 -23.63
CA LEU A 204 -5.46 7.82 -25.03
C LEU A 204 -6.72 7.36 -25.77
N GLU A 205 -7.39 8.25 -26.53
CA GLU A 205 -8.66 7.91 -27.19
C GLU A 205 -8.56 6.72 -28.17
N ASN A 206 -7.38 6.48 -28.74
CA ASN A 206 -7.11 5.40 -29.70
C ASN A 206 -6.24 4.28 -29.13
N GLY A 207 -5.96 4.27 -27.81
CA GLY A 207 -5.07 3.29 -27.17
C GLY A 207 -5.81 2.40 -26.19
N SER A 208 -5.37 1.14 -26.05
CA SER A 208 -5.86 0.25 -24.98
C SER A 208 -5.27 0.67 -23.62
N PRO A 209 -6.07 0.91 -22.58
CA PRO A 209 -5.55 1.25 -21.25
C PRO A 209 -4.73 0.14 -20.60
N GLU A 210 -4.93 -1.12 -20.99
CA GLU A 210 -4.26 -2.28 -20.37
C GLU A 210 -2.73 -2.21 -20.41
N THR A 211 -2.20 -1.67 -21.50
CA THR A 211 -0.76 -1.55 -21.79
C THR A 211 -0.24 -0.13 -21.63
N SER A 212 -1.09 0.80 -21.20
CA SER A 212 -0.73 2.21 -21.07
C SER A 212 0.09 2.46 -19.81
N GLN A 213 1.11 3.30 -19.92
CA GLN A 213 1.93 3.80 -18.81
C GLN A 213 1.65 5.27 -18.61
N THR A 214 1.29 5.66 -17.39
CA THR A 214 1.01 7.04 -17.02
C THR A 214 2.14 7.60 -16.16
N TYR A 215 2.51 8.84 -16.43
CA TYR A 215 3.57 9.57 -15.74
C TYR A 215 3.06 10.96 -15.34
N ILE A 216 3.57 11.46 -14.20
CA ILE A 216 3.43 12.87 -13.85
C ILE A 216 4.64 13.62 -14.39
N VAL A 217 4.40 14.71 -15.12
CA VAL A 217 5.42 15.63 -15.59
C VAL A 217 5.27 16.93 -14.82
N LEU A 218 6.32 17.38 -14.15
CA LEU A 218 6.35 18.66 -13.45
C LEU A 218 7.22 19.64 -14.24
N LYS A 219 6.65 20.80 -14.58
CA LYS A 219 7.34 21.84 -15.35
C LYS A 219 7.58 23.08 -14.51
N ARG A 220 8.83 23.55 -14.48
CA ARG A 220 9.24 24.85 -13.92
C ARG A 220 10.19 25.55 -14.89
N GLY A 221 9.67 26.55 -15.61
CA GLY A 221 10.40 27.15 -16.73
C GLY A 221 10.70 26.11 -17.81
N GLU A 222 11.97 25.94 -18.15
CA GLU A 222 12.46 24.93 -19.11
C GLU A 222 12.78 23.58 -18.46
N SER A 223 12.79 23.49 -17.12
CA SER A 223 13.06 22.23 -16.42
C SER A 223 11.82 21.35 -16.38
N LEU A 224 12.01 20.06 -16.69
CA LEU A 224 11.01 19.01 -16.60
C LEU A 224 11.48 17.92 -15.63
N PHE A 225 10.58 17.47 -14.77
CA PHE A 225 10.78 16.32 -13.90
C PHE A 225 9.68 15.31 -14.20
N VAL A 226 10.04 14.06 -14.49
CA VAL A 226 9.07 13.02 -14.85
C VAL A 226 9.06 11.97 -13.77
N PHE A 227 7.88 11.59 -13.30
CA PHE A 227 7.67 10.64 -12.23
C PHE A 227 6.79 9.49 -12.68
N ASP A 228 7.13 8.28 -12.27
CA ASP A 228 6.25 7.13 -12.44
C ASP A 228 4.96 7.25 -11.61
N THR A 229 3.95 6.46 -11.97
CA THR A 229 2.69 6.39 -11.23
C THR A 229 2.34 4.97 -10.84
N GLN A 230 1.61 4.84 -9.76
CA GLN A 230 0.96 3.61 -9.35
C GLN A 230 -0.39 3.51 -10.04
N LEU A 231 -0.66 2.35 -10.66
CA LEU A 231 -1.95 2.03 -11.26
C LEU A 231 -3.05 2.06 -10.21
N GLN A 232 -4.20 2.63 -10.53
CA GLN A 232 -5.42 2.59 -9.73
C GLN A 232 -6.56 2.03 -10.58
N ILE A 233 -7.26 1.01 -10.09
CA ILE A 233 -8.40 0.43 -10.81
C ILE A 233 -9.62 1.36 -10.65
N ARG A 234 -10.29 1.67 -11.77
CA ARG A 234 -11.33 2.71 -11.91
C ARG A 234 -12.51 2.24 -12.77
N LYS A 235 -13.27 1.27 -12.26
CA LYS A 235 -14.52 0.77 -12.90
C LYS A 235 -15.53 1.87 -13.18
N ASP A 236 -15.54 2.90 -12.33
CA ASP A 236 -16.39 4.09 -12.48
C ASP A 236 -16.07 4.91 -13.74
N VAL A 237 -14.81 4.92 -14.19
CA VAL A 237 -14.42 5.61 -15.42
C VAL A 237 -15.01 4.87 -16.62
N THR A 238 -14.86 3.56 -16.70
CA THR A 238 -15.49 2.73 -17.75
C THR A 238 -17.00 2.96 -17.83
N ALA A 239 -17.67 2.95 -16.68
CA ALA A 239 -19.11 3.22 -16.60
C ALA A 239 -19.47 4.63 -17.10
N ASN A 240 -18.74 5.66 -16.68
CA ASN A 240 -18.97 7.04 -17.10
C ASN A 240 -18.80 7.25 -18.61
N PHE A 241 -17.95 6.47 -19.27
CA PHE A 241 -17.77 6.47 -20.73
C PHE A 241 -18.64 5.45 -21.47
N GLY A 242 -19.70 4.96 -20.83
CA GLY A 242 -20.73 4.12 -21.45
C GLY A 242 -20.35 2.65 -21.64
N GLY A 243 -19.28 2.18 -20.99
CA GLY A 243 -18.93 0.75 -20.90
C GLY A 243 -18.48 0.08 -22.20
N LYS A 244 -18.33 0.82 -23.31
CA LYS A 244 -17.93 0.24 -24.61
C LYS A 244 -16.45 -0.08 -24.70
N THR A 245 -15.63 0.64 -23.95
CA THR A 245 -14.17 0.48 -23.88
C THR A 245 -13.81 0.24 -22.42
N ASP A 246 -13.01 -0.79 -22.15
CA ASP A 246 -12.48 -1.03 -20.81
C ASP A 246 -11.44 0.05 -20.45
N LEU A 247 -11.80 0.93 -19.51
CA LEU A 247 -10.98 2.00 -18.97
C LEU A 247 -10.63 1.74 -17.50
N ASP A 248 -10.83 0.53 -16.99
CA ASP A 248 -10.65 0.20 -15.58
C ASP A 248 -9.21 0.44 -15.13
N ARG A 249 -8.25 0.40 -16.06
CA ARG A 249 -6.81 0.60 -15.79
C ARG A 249 -6.31 2.01 -16.12
N SER A 250 -7.21 2.99 -16.21
CA SER A 250 -6.87 4.39 -16.51
C SER A 250 -6.45 5.21 -15.28
N GLY A 251 -6.70 4.72 -14.07
CA GLY A 251 -6.41 5.45 -12.84
C GLY A 251 -4.91 5.51 -12.51
N PHE A 252 -4.48 6.62 -11.94
CA PHE A 252 -3.10 6.83 -11.52
C PHE A 252 -3.01 7.50 -10.14
N LEU A 253 -1.91 7.21 -9.45
CA LEU A 253 -1.51 7.86 -8.21
C LEU A 253 0.01 8.14 -8.25
N ALA A 254 0.40 9.38 -8.00
CA ALA A 254 1.78 9.76 -7.78
C ALA A 254 1.97 10.36 -6.39
N LYS A 255 3.13 10.06 -5.78
CA LYS A 255 3.53 10.57 -4.46
C LYS A 255 4.92 11.16 -4.59
N ILE A 256 5.02 12.47 -4.76
CA ILE A 256 6.27 13.14 -5.13
C ILE A 256 6.82 13.85 -3.88
N GLY A 257 8.01 13.45 -3.43
CA GLY A 257 8.69 14.12 -2.32
C GLY A 257 9.13 15.53 -2.73
N GLU A 258 8.86 16.53 -1.89
CA GLU A 258 9.26 17.91 -2.12
C GLU A 258 10.79 18.05 -2.31
N GLU A 259 11.56 17.22 -1.61
CA GLU A 259 13.01 17.13 -1.74
C GLU A 259 13.49 16.71 -3.14
N SER A 260 12.66 15.99 -3.91
CA SER A 260 13.03 15.49 -5.24
C SER A 260 12.93 16.55 -6.34
N ILE A 261 12.12 17.59 -6.13
CA ILE A 261 11.89 18.68 -7.09
C ILE A 261 12.45 20.02 -6.61
N GLY A 262 12.71 20.14 -5.30
CA GLY A 262 13.14 21.38 -4.66
C GLY A 262 12.01 22.41 -4.57
N LYS A 263 12.34 23.63 -4.14
CA LYS A 263 11.36 24.70 -3.92
C LYS A 263 10.87 25.35 -5.23
N GLY A 264 9.65 25.88 -5.20
CA GLY A 264 9.04 26.68 -6.26
C GLY A 264 7.78 26.05 -6.83
N LYS A 265 7.12 26.77 -7.75
CA LYS A 265 5.86 26.38 -8.37
C LYS A 265 6.07 25.57 -9.64
N PHE A 266 5.43 24.40 -9.72
CA PHE A 266 5.52 23.48 -10.85
C PHE A 266 4.15 23.25 -11.46
N GLN A 267 4.02 23.43 -12.77
CA GLN A 267 2.82 23.05 -13.51
C GLN A 267 2.78 21.52 -13.65
N ILE A 268 1.60 20.93 -13.41
CA ILE A 268 1.39 19.49 -13.54
C ILE A 268 1.00 19.14 -14.97
N GLY A 269 1.67 18.14 -15.53
CA GLY A 269 1.31 17.48 -16.77
C GLY A 269 1.11 15.98 -16.56
N ILE A 270 0.21 15.38 -17.35
CA ILE A 270 -0.03 13.94 -17.38
C ILE A 270 0.43 13.42 -18.73
N TYR A 271 1.46 12.58 -18.72
CA TYR A 271 2.00 11.94 -19.92
C TYR A 271 1.57 10.48 -19.96
N ILE A 272 0.97 10.05 -21.07
CA ILE A 272 0.52 8.66 -21.26
C ILE A 272 1.21 8.09 -22.49
N LYS A 273 1.83 6.93 -22.32
CA LYS A 273 2.50 6.19 -23.39
C LYS A 273 1.88 4.81 -23.55
N ASN A 274 1.57 4.44 -24.79
CA ASN A 274 1.12 3.10 -25.15
C ASN A 274 1.74 2.67 -26.47
N GLY A 275 2.87 1.97 -26.40
CA GLY A 275 3.67 1.63 -27.57
C GLY A 275 4.09 2.90 -28.34
N PRO A 276 3.67 3.08 -29.62
CA PRO A 276 3.97 4.27 -30.41
C PRO A 276 3.06 5.47 -30.10
N LEU A 277 1.94 5.26 -29.40
CA LEU A 277 0.98 6.30 -29.08
C LEU A 277 1.42 7.08 -27.85
N THR A 278 1.33 8.40 -27.92
CA THR A 278 1.75 9.29 -26.83
C THR A 278 0.84 10.51 -26.73
N GLY A 279 0.47 10.85 -25.49
CA GLY A 279 -0.33 12.02 -25.17
C GLY A 279 0.24 12.77 -23.99
N LEU A 280 0.20 14.10 -24.04
CA LEU A 280 0.59 14.98 -22.94
C LEU A 280 -0.52 15.99 -22.70
N TYR A 281 -1.05 15.99 -21.49
CA TYR A 281 -1.99 17.00 -21.01
C TYR A 281 -1.30 17.90 -20.01
N TRP A 282 -1.41 19.23 -20.16
CA TRP A 282 -0.98 20.19 -19.15
C TRP A 282 -2.19 20.69 -18.36
N SER A 283 -2.17 20.47 -17.05
CA SER A 283 -3.20 20.98 -16.16
C SER A 283 -3.06 22.47 -15.93
N LYS A 284 -4.15 23.09 -15.49
CA LYS A 284 -4.15 24.44 -14.88
C LYS A 284 -3.66 24.42 -13.43
N GLU A 285 -3.64 23.23 -12.82
CA GLU A 285 -3.16 23.02 -11.46
C GLU A 285 -1.62 23.01 -11.39
N SER A 286 -1.12 23.28 -10.19
CA SER A 286 0.29 23.35 -9.89
C SER A 286 0.56 22.87 -8.47
N ILE A 287 1.76 22.35 -8.23
CA ILE A 287 2.27 22.04 -6.88
C ILE A 287 3.46 22.92 -6.53
N GLY A 288 3.80 22.96 -5.25
CA GLY A 288 4.88 23.80 -4.72
C GLY A 288 4.47 25.24 -4.40
N GLU A 289 5.43 26.01 -3.88
CA GLU A 289 5.29 27.41 -3.44
C GLU A 289 5.33 28.42 -4.60
#